data_AF-A0A3B9A0R8-F1
#
_entry.id   AF-A0A3B9A0R8-F1
#
_cell.length_a   1.000
_cell.length_b   1.000
_cell.length_c   1.000
_cell.angle_alpha   90.00
_cell.angle_beta   90.00
_cell.angle_gamma   90.00
#
_symmetry.space_group_name_H-M   'P 1'
#
loop_
_entity.id
_entity.type
_entity.pdbx_description
1 polymer ?
#
loop_
_entity_poly.entity_id
_entity_poly.type
_entity_poly.pdbx_seq_one_letter_code
_entity_poly.pdbx_strand_id
1 'polypeptide(L)'
;MNISLTEFKATVLKALLDFLWSQWSALGVAGQSAPEERRVIDPEPLLLLSLTVCRYDARLFDEILDWLMVNGAFINVQRLKNLERQLDFQCKPQLSAVSELLGQKSSYALKWKGLATAHTLESATPLFFMQDGKPLPLSADYSPEFQGHGLLRGPLRLRGYSQPFPAHGMPALLLRLRALLGVNARCELLCLLGASDEIHPSDIARQTGYFPRTTQNALAEMARSGVVEMRSGNREKKYRLQAGLLDKLLRPEGQLTAWVNWAPLFRALEILWLGLIDPKRQDLEPLLLASELRRLAMAMRPFLGEAGWGMDLRDESAYRGAAYGHIFVEDVGALLERLHRG
;
A
#
# COMPACT_ATOMS: atom_id res chain seq x y z
N MET A 1 25.33 -14.04 18.26
CA MET A 1 25.47 -12.56 18.36
C MET A 1 24.19 -12.03 18.98
N ASN A 2 24.18 -10.94 19.73
CA ASN A 2 22.91 -10.36 20.18
C ASN A 2 22.34 -9.46 19.09
N ILE A 3 21.05 -9.58 18.81
CA ILE A 3 20.35 -8.72 17.84
C ILE A 3 20.07 -7.38 18.52
N SER A 4 20.58 -6.29 17.95
CA SER A 4 20.15 -4.96 18.34
C SER A 4 18.81 -4.65 17.66
N LEU A 5 17.72 -4.75 18.41
CA LEU A 5 16.38 -4.43 17.90
C LEU A 5 16.31 -2.96 17.44
N THR A 6 17.05 -2.06 18.09
CA THR A 6 17.14 -0.65 17.74
C THR A 6 17.76 -0.44 16.36
N GLU A 7 18.89 -1.09 16.08
CA GLU A 7 19.55 -1.02 14.77
C GLU A 7 18.66 -1.63 13.69
N PHE A 8 18.09 -2.81 13.96
CA PHE A 8 17.19 -3.48 13.03
C PHE A 8 15.96 -2.62 12.71
N LYS A 9 15.34 -2.00 13.72
CA LYS A 9 14.24 -1.04 13.54
C LYS A 9 14.63 0.12 12.63
N ALA A 10 15.82 0.70 12.82
CA ALA A 10 16.32 1.79 11.98
C ALA A 10 16.54 1.34 10.53
N THR A 11 17.09 0.14 10.32
CA THR A 11 17.26 -0.46 8.99
C THR A 11 15.92 -0.69 8.29
N VAL A 12 14.94 -1.29 8.97
CA VAL A 12 13.60 -1.51 8.42
C VAL A 12 12.93 -0.18 8.09
N LEU A 13 12.96 0.80 8.99
CA LEU A 13 12.36 2.12 8.76
C LEU A 13 12.96 2.79 7.52
N LYS A 14 14.29 2.81 7.42
CA LYS A 14 14.97 3.40 6.27
C LYS A 14 14.55 2.71 4.98
N ALA A 15 14.55 1.38 4.95
CA ALA A 15 14.17 0.62 3.75
C ALA A 15 12.70 0.87 3.35
N LEU A 16 11.77 0.96 4.31
CA LEU A 16 10.38 1.25 4.02
C LEU A 16 10.19 2.69 3.48
N LEU A 17 10.88 3.67 4.07
CA LEU A 17 10.82 5.06 3.62
C LEU A 17 11.45 5.24 2.23
N ASP A 18 12.62 4.64 1.99
CA ASP A 18 13.29 4.65 0.67
C ASP A 18 12.37 4.03 -0.40
N PHE A 19 11.72 2.90 -0.09
CA PHE A 19 10.75 2.28 -0.97
C PHE A 19 9.54 3.18 -1.23
N LEU A 20 8.92 3.75 -0.19
CA LEU A 20 7.75 4.63 -0.34
C LEU A 20 8.10 5.88 -1.15
N TRP A 21 9.25 6.51 -0.90
CA TRP A 21 9.76 7.60 -1.73
C TRP A 21 9.85 7.18 -3.20
N SER A 22 10.45 6.02 -3.48
CA SER A 22 10.56 5.49 -4.85
C SER A 22 9.19 5.29 -5.51
N GLN A 23 8.23 4.67 -4.81
CA GLN A 23 6.89 4.42 -5.36
C GLN A 23 6.15 5.73 -5.67
N TRP A 24 6.15 6.66 -4.71
CA TRP A 24 5.47 7.95 -4.87
C TRP A 24 6.12 8.82 -5.93
N SER A 25 7.46 8.82 -6.03
CA SER A 25 8.17 9.52 -7.11
C SER A 25 7.86 8.92 -8.49
N ALA A 26 7.72 7.60 -8.60
CA ALA A 26 7.25 6.95 -9.83
C ALA A 26 5.79 7.32 -10.20
N LEU A 27 5.00 7.78 -9.23
CA LEU A 27 3.66 8.36 -9.46
C LEU A 27 3.67 9.88 -9.66
N GLY A 28 4.82 10.54 -9.64
CA GLY A 28 4.95 11.99 -9.91
C GLY A 28 5.05 12.89 -8.66
N VAL A 29 5.32 12.31 -7.48
CA VAL A 29 5.71 13.11 -6.30
C VAL A 29 7.12 13.69 -6.50
N ALA A 30 7.27 14.99 -6.24
CA ALA A 30 8.54 15.67 -6.36
C ALA A 30 9.54 15.14 -5.31
N GLY A 31 10.60 14.45 -5.75
CA GLY A 31 11.46 13.70 -4.85
C GLY A 31 12.76 13.20 -5.49
N GLN A 32 13.45 12.31 -4.78
CA GLN A 32 14.68 11.68 -5.27
C GLN A 32 14.43 11.00 -6.63
N SER A 33 15.43 10.99 -7.51
CA SER A 33 15.40 10.23 -8.76
C SER A 33 15.13 8.76 -8.41
N ALA A 34 13.92 8.30 -8.69
CA ALA A 34 13.56 6.93 -8.42
C ALA A 34 14.38 6.01 -9.35
N PRO A 35 14.88 4.86 -8.87
CA PRO A 35 15.24 3.77 -9.77
C PRO A 35 14.05 3.44 -10.67
N GLU A 36 14.31 2.88 -11.84
CA GLU A 36 13.29 2.57 -12.85
C GLU A 36 12.31 1.52 -12.31
N GLU A 37 11.26 1.95 -11.60
CA GLU A 37 10.15 1.08 -11.18
C GLU A 37 9.41 0.59 -12.42
N ARG A 38 9.24 -0.72 -12.53
CA ARG A 38 8.66 -1.38 -13.71
C ARG A 38 7.30 -1.99 -13.41
N ARG A 39 6.95 -2.11 -12.13
CA ARG A 39 5.69 -2.69 -11.68
C ARG A 39 4.59 -1.65 -11.69
N VAL A 40 3.36 -2.08 -11.94
CA VAL A 40 2.19 -1.21 -11.81
C VAL A 40 2.02 -0.86 -10.35
N ILE A 41 1.91 0.43 -10.01
CA ILE A 41 1.70 0.87 -8.64
C ILE A 41 0.20 0.97 -8.35
N ASP A 42 -0.21 0.36 -7.25
CA ASP A 42 -1.56 0.48 -6.73
C ASP A 42 -1.62 1.59 -5.66
N PRO A 43 -2.26 2.74 -5.95
CA PRO A 43 -2.18 3.92 -5.10
C PRO A 43 -2.99 3.79 -3.80
N GLU A 44 -4.05 2.96 -3.77
CA GLU A 44 -4.85 2.81 -2.54
C GLU A 44 -4.10 2.11 -1.40
N PRO A 45 -3.59 0.87 -1.56
CA PRO A 45 -2.83 0.24 -0.49
C PRO A 45 -1.51 0.97 -0.24
N LEU A 46 -0.90 1.60 -1.26
CA LEU A 46 0.29 2.44 -1.07
C LEU A 46 0.01 3.57 -0.09
N LEU A 47 -1.13 4.26 -0.26
CA LEU A 47 -1.57 5.31 0.65
C LEU A 47 -1.79 4.76 2.07
N LEU A 48 -2.46 3.60 2.23
CA LEU A 48 -2.70 3.00 3.55
C LEU A 48 -1.41 2.72 4.31
N LEU A 49 -0.40 2.10 3.67
CA LEU A 49 0.90 1.89 4.29
C LEU A 49 1.60 3.22 4.60
N SER A 50 1.53 4.18 3.67
CA SER A 50 2.16 5.49 3.83
C SER A 50 1.64 6.24 5.05
N LEU A 51 0.33 6.18 5.31
CA LEU A 51 -0.30 6.84 6.46
C LEU A 51 0.19 6.28 7.80
N THR A 52 0.74 5.06 7.82
CA THR A 52 1.38 4.46 9.00
C THR A 52 2.87 4.76 9.07
N VAL A 53 3.62 4.50 8.00
CA VAL A 53 5.09 4.60 7.99
C VAL A 53 5.58 6.05 7.90
N CYS A 54 4.91 6.91 7.12
CA CYS A 54 5.32 8.32 6.93
C CYS A 54 5.06 9.18 8.18
N ARG A 55 4.52 8.62 9.26
CA ARG A 55 4.58 9.23 10.59
C ARG A 55 6.03 9.47 11.07
N TYR A 56 7.00 8.81 10.44
CA TYR A 56 8.43 8.96 10.71
C TYR A 56 9.17 9.77 9.62
N ASP A 57 8.44 10.29 8.63
CA ASP A 57 8.95 11.20 7.60
C ASP A 57 7.85 12.21 7.23
N ALA A 58 7.81 13.32 7.97
CA ALA A 58 6.83 14.39 7.77
C ALA A 58 6.93 15.02 6.37
N ARG A 59 8.11 15.01 5.75
CA ARG A 59 8.30 15.54 4.39
C ARG A 59 7.60 14.64 3.39
N LEU A 60 7.85 13.34 3.41
CA LEU A 60 7.16 12.41 2.51
C LEU A 60 5.65 12.47 2.71
N PHE A 61 5.19 12.52 3.97
CA PHE A 61 3.77 12.65 4.28
C PHE A 61 3.16 13.88 3.59
N ASP A 62 3.78 15.05 3.74
CA ASP A 62 3.27 16.30 3.15
C ASP A 62 3.34 16.32 1.61
N GLU A 63 4.36 15.71 1.01
CA GLU A 63 4.46 15.57 -0.46
C GLU A 63 3.38 14.62 -1.02
N ILE A 64 3.01 13.56 -0.28
CA ILE A 64 1.87 12.70 -0.63
C ILE A 64 0.56 13.49 -0.56
N LEU A 65 0.39 14.33 0.47
CA LEU A 65 -0.80 15.20 0.55
C LEU A 65 -0.87 16.17 -0.63
N ASP A 66 0.24 16.83 -0.96
CA ASP A 66 0.35 17.73 -2.12
C ASP A 66 -0.04 16.99 -3.41
N TRP A 67 0.43 15.75 -3.58
CA TRP A 67 0.07 14.93 -4.73
C TRP A 67 -1.40 14.55 -4.76
N LEU A 68 -2.00 14.24 -3.60
CA LEU A 68 -3.44 13.97 -3.50
C LEU A 68 -4.28 15.22 -3.80
N MET A 69 -3.76 16.43 -3.57
CA MET A 69 -4.45 17.65 -3.99
C MET A 69 -4.59 17.76 -5.51
N VAL A 70 -3.61 17.23 -6.26
CA VAL A 70 -3.60 17.26 -7.73
C VAL A 70 -4.28 16.04 -8.33
N ASN A 71 -3.94 14.85 -7.84
CA ASN A 71 -4.30 13.56 -8.44
C ASN A 71 -5.36 12.79 -7.64
N GLY A 72 -5.78 13.31 -6.48
CA GLY A 72 -6.70 12.63 -5.59
C GLY A 72 -8.03 12.25 -6.24
N ALA A 73 -8.45 12.95 -7.32
CA ALA A 73 -9.58 12.61 -8.18
C ALA A 73 -9.58 11.14 -8.62
N PHE A 74 -8.40 10.57 -8.88
CA PHE A 74 -8.20 9.24 -9.44
C PHE A 74 -8.05 8.14 -8.37
N ILE A 75 -8.13 8.48 -7.08
CA ILE A 75 -8.23 7.50 -6.00
C ILE A 75 -9.65 6.95 -5.93
N ASN A 76 -9.76 5.62 -5.93
CA ASN A 76 -11.01 4.91 -5.73
C ASN A 76 -11.31 4.81 -4.23
N VAL A 77 -12.03 5.80 -3.70
CA VAL A 77 -12.35 5.92 -2.27
C VAL A 77 -13.11 4.71 -1.72
N GLN A 78 -14.00 4.11 -2.52
CA GLN A 78 -14.73 2.92 -2.08
C GLN A 78 -13.80 1.71 -1.96
N ARG A 79 -12.88 1.54 -2.91
CA ARG A 79 -11.87 0.48 -2.86
C ARG A 79 -10.89 0.70 -1.71
N LEU A 80 -10.42 1.93 -1.52
CA LEU A 80 -9.56 2.32 -0.39
C LEU A 80 -10.18 1.91 0.95
N LYS A 81 -11.47 2.25 1.15
CA LYS A 81 -12.24 1.87 2.35
C LYS A 81 -12.40 0.35 2.49
N ASN A 82 -12.63 -0.36 1.38
CA ASN A 82 -12.75 -1.81 1.43
C ASN A 82 -11.43 -2.47 1.84
N LEU A 83 -10.31 -2.05 1.25
CA LEU A 83 -8.98 -2.59 1.56
C LEU A 83 -8.59 -2.33 3.01
N GLU A 84 -8.76 -1.08 3.47
CA GLU A 84 -8.51 -0.69 4.86
C GLU A 84 -9.24 -1.63 5.83
N ARG A 85 -10.56 -1.82 5.64
CA ARG A 85 -11.38 -2.67 6.51
C ARG A 85 -11.10 -4.17 6.37
N GLN A 86 -10.93 -4.67 5.15
CA GLN A 86 -10.77 -6.11 4.90
C GLN A 86 -9.42 -6.64 5.38
N LEU A 87 -8.37 -5.82 5.26
CA LEU A 87 -7.01 -6.18 5.66
C LEU A 87 -6.64 -5.63 7.05
N ASP A 88 -7.52 -4.83 7.65
CA ASP A 88 -7.37 -4.20 8.96
C ASP A 88 -6.11 -3.34 9.07
N PHE A 89 -5.95 -2.40 8.14
CA PHE A 89 -4.89 -1.38 8.23
C PHE A 89 -5.11 -0.49 9.46
N GLN A 90 -4.03 -0.10 10.15
CA GLN A 90 -4.12 0.61 11.44
C GLN A 90 -3.98 2.13 11.29
N CYS A 91 -4.20 2.65 10.08
CA CYS A 91 -4.10 4.07 9.74
C CYS A 91 -5.45 4.82 9.74
N LYS A 92 -6.48 4.27 10.40
CA LYS A 92 -7.87 4.77 10.34
C LYS A 92 -8.01 6.26 10.67
N PRO A 93 -7.45 6.79 11.79
CA PRO A 93 -7.54 8.21 12.10
C PRO A 93 -6.81 9.09 11.09
N GLN A 94 -5.64 8.65 10.60
CA GLN A 94 -4.87 9.37 9.59
C GLN A 94 -5.64 9.44 8.28
N LEU A 95 -6.29 8.33 7.89
CA LEU A 95 -7.12 8.28 6.70
C LEU A 95 -8.33 9.21 6.81
N SER A 96 -8.97 9.28 7.98
CA SER A 96 -10.06 10.24 8.22
C SER A 96 -9.59 11.69 8.14
N ALA A 97 -8.49 12.04 8.80
CA ALA A 97 -7.90 13.39 8.73
C ALA A 97 -7.52 13.82 7.30
N VAL A 98 -6.85 12.93 6.55
CA VAL A 98 -6.52 13.20 5.14
C VAL A 98 -7.77 13.31 4.29
N SER A 99 -8.80 12.51 4.56
CA SER A 99 -10.09 12.61 3.87
C SER A 99 -10.83 13.90 4.20
N GLU A 100 -10.74 14.42 5.43
CA GLU A 100 -11.28 15.73 5.80
C GLU A 100 -10.59 16.84 5.02
N LEU A 101 -9.25 16.85 4.99
CA LEU A 101 -8.46 17.78 4.19
C LEU A 101 -8.86 17.78 2.71
N LEU A 102 -8.91 16.59 2.09
CA LEU A 102 -9.29 16.45 0.68
C LEU A 102 -10.78 16.80 0.44
N GLY A 103 -11.62 16.63 1.46
CA GLY A 103 -13.04 16.96 1.45
C GLY A 103 -13.33 18.45 1.41
N GLN A 104 -12.39 19.31 1.84
CA GLN A 104 -12.56 20.76 1.79
C GLN A 104 -12.51 21.34 0.37
N LYS A 105 -11.98 20.61 -0.61
CA LYS A 105 -11.90 21.07 -2.01
C LYS A 105 -13.11 20.62 -2.85
N SER A 106 -13.65 21.58 -3.61
CA SER A 106 -15.00 21.56 -4.17
C SER A 106 -15.31 20.48 -5.21
N SER A 107 -14.34 20.06 -6.03
CA SER A 107 -14.62 19.17 -7.17
C SER A 107 -14.91 17.72 -6.77
N TYR A 108 -14.45 17.28 -5.59
CA TYR A 108 -14.63 15.90 -5.13
C TYR A 108 -14.91 15.79 -3.61
N ALA A 109 -15.43 16.86 -2.98
CA ALA A 109 -15.73 16.88 -1.55
C ALA A 109 -16.62 15.70 -1.10
N LEU A 110 -17.68 15.42 -1.87
CA LEU A 110 -18.68 14.40 -1.51
C LEU A 110 -18.11 12.98 -1.47
N LYS A 111 -17.08 12.65 -2.27
CA LYS A 111 -16.52 11.29 -2.27
C LYS A 111 -15.71 10.98 -1.02
N TRP A 112 -15.08 11.98 -0.40
CA TRP A 112 -14.24 11.81 0.78
C TRP A 112 -15.02 11.90 2.09
N LYS A 113 -16.20 12.54 2.07
CA LYS A 113 -17.04 12.78 3.25
C LYS A 113 -17.27 11.53 4.12
N GLY A 114 -17.51 10.38 3.49
CA GLY A 114 -17.77 9.13 4.20
C GLY A 114 -16.56 8.54 4.93
N LEU A 115 -15.33 8.89 4.52
CA LEU A 115 -14.09 8.53 5.25
C LEU A 115 -13.70 9.62 6.24
N ALA A 116 -13.95 10.89 5.91
CA ALA A 116 -13.65 12.03 6.78
C ALA A 116 -14.29 11.84 8.16
N THR A 117 -15.56 11.47 8.25
CA THR A 117 -16.25 11.34 9.54
C THR A 117 -16.17 9.94 10.17
N ALA A 118 -15.30 9.06 9.68
CA ALA A 118 -15.34 7.64 10.06
C ALA A 118 -14.65 7.34 11.40
N HIS A 119 -13.52 8.01 11.69
CA HIS A 119 -12.69 7.69 12.85
C HIS A 119 -12.06 8.92 13.48
N THR A 120 -12.10 8.99 14.81
CA THR A 120 -11.41 9.99 15.62
C THR A 120 -10.79 9.27 16.81
N LEU A 121 -9.57 9.67 17.20
CA LEU A 121 -8.95 9.13 18.41
C LEU A 121 -9.55 9.77 19.65
N GLU A 122 -9.79 8.95 20.69
CA GLU A 122 -10.27 9.43 21.99
C GLU A 122 -9.23 10.30 22.71
N SER A 123 -7.96 9.94 22.56
CA SER A 123 -6.82 10.66 23.15
C SER A 123 -5.96 11.25 22.05
N ALA A 124 -5.67 12.55 22.17
CA ALA A 124 -4.83 13.25 21.22
C ALA A 124 -3.40 12.68 21.22
N THR A 125 -2.88 12.35 20.04
CA THR A 125 -1.52 11.81 19.85
C THR A 125 -0.74 12.65 18.84
N PRO A 126 0.58 12.81 19.01
CA PRO A 126 1.44 13.29 17.93
C PRO A 126 1.25 12.48 16.65
N LEU A 127 1.13 13.18 15.53
CA LEU A 127 1.11 12.55 14.21
C LEU A 127 2.52 12.03 13.85
N PHE A 128 3.53 12.86 14.08
CA PHE A 128 4.91 12.62 13.66
C PHE A 128 5.85 12.27 14.81
N PHE A 129 6.81 11.39 14.51
CA PHE A 129 7.82 10.89 15.42
C PHE A 129 9.20 10.98 14.78
N MET A 130 10.22 11.18 15.61
CA MET A 130 11.62 10.99 15.23
C MET A 130 11.92 9.49 15.06
N GLN A 131 13.04 9.16 14.41
CA GLN A 131 13.45 7.77 14.17
C GLN A 131 13.66 6.97 15.48
N ASP A 132 14.01 7.66 16.57
CA ASP A 132 14.14 7.06 17.90
C ASP A 132 12.77 6.72 18.54
N GLY A 133 11.67 7.19 17.96
CA GLY A 133 10.29 6.96 18.42
C GLY A 133 9.73 8.07 19.30
N LYS A 134 10.51 9.12 19.60
CA LYS A 134 9.99 10.27 20.35
C LYS A 134 9.13 11.16 19.47
N PRO A 135 8.09 11.82 20.01
CA PRO A 135 7.31 12.80 19.26
C PRO A 135 8.19 13.89 18.64
N LEU A 136 7.87 14.28 17.41
CA LEU A 136 8.47 15.47 16.82
C LEU A 136 8.00 16.70 17.63
N PRO A 137 8.90 17.64 18.00
CA PRO A 137 8.49 18.86 18.71
C PRO A 137 7.43 19.65 17.93
N LEU A 138 6.36 20.06 18.60
CA LEU A 138 5.25 20.80 18.01
C LEU A 138 5.21 22.24 18.53
N SER A 139 4.82 23.17 17.65
CA SER A 139 4.41 24.54 18.02
C SER A 139 3.04 24.53 18.71
N ALA A 140 2.65 25.68 19.28
CA ALA A 140 1.33 25.84 19.90
C ALA A 140 0.15 25.75 18.91
N ASP A 141 0.39 26.08 17.63
CA ASP A 141 -0.63 26.02 16.58
C ASP A 141 -0.75 24.62 15.97
N TYR A 142 -1.99 24.17 15.72
CA TYR A 142 -2.31 22.86 15.15
C TYR A 142 -3.09 22.96 13.84
N SER A 143 -2.96 21.95 12.97
CA SER A 143 -3.81 21.81 11.78
C SER A 143 -5.23 21.35 12.19
N PRO A 144 -6.30 22.12 11.89
CA PRO A 144 -7.65 21.77 12.31
C PRO A 144 -8.13 20.40 11.81
N GLU A 145 -7.78 20.04 10.57
CA GLU A 145 -8.17 18.79 9.89
C GLU A 145 -7.56 17.54 10.53
N PHE A 146 -6.48 17.70 11.28
CA PHE A 146 -5.85 16.58 12.00
C PHE A 146 -6.26 16.61 13.47
N GLN A 147 -6.38 17.80 14.05
CA GLN A 147 -6.84 17.99 15.42
C GLN A 147 -8.25 17.43 15.63
N GLY A 148 -9.18 17.63 14.69
CA GLY A 148 -10.53 17.07 14.72
C GLY A 148 -10.58 15.54 14.79
N HIS A 149 -9.49 14.88 14.40
CA HIS A 149 -9.30 13.43 14.43
C HIS A 149 -8.40 12.94 15.56
N GLY A 150 -8.02 13.82 16.49
CA GLY A 150 -7.13 13.50 17.62
C GLY A 150 -5.66 13.34 17.21
N LEU A 151 -5.26 13.89 16.07
CA LEU A 151 -3.88 13.86 15.57
C LEU A 151 -3.25 15.25 15.68
N LEU A 152 -2.16 15.34 16.44
CA LEU A 152 -1.44 16.60 16.68
C LEU A 152 -0.30 16.76 15.66
N ARG A 153 -0.43 17.76 14.79
CA ARG A 153 0.64 18.24 13.90
C ARG A 153 0.59 19.77 13.81
N GLY A 154 1.72 20.38 13.47
CA GLY A 154 1.77 21.80 13.12
C GLY A 154 0.96 22.11 11.84
N PRO A 155 0.74 23.40 11.54
CA PRO A 155 -0.06 23.83 10.41
C PRO A 155 0.44 23.26 9.08
N LEU A 156 -0.50 22.83 8.23
CA LEU A 156 -0.18 22.28 6.93
C LEU A 156 0.25 23.39 5.95
N ARG A 157 1.45 23.24 5.35
CA ARG A 157 1.94 24.11 4.29
C ARG A 157 2.42 23.28 3.11
N LEU A 158 1.48 22.95 2.24
CA LEU A 158 1.78 22.22 1.00
C LEU A 158 2.60 23.10 0.06
N ARG A 159 3.62 22.50 -0.58
CA ARG A 159 4.53 23.23 -1.47
C ARG A 159 3.93 23.56 -2.82
N GLY A 160 2.91 22.82 -3.26
CA GLY A 160 2.29 23.00 -4.57
C GLY A 160 3.21 22.63 -5.72
N TYR A 161 4.19 21.74 -5.49
CA TYR A 161 5.14 21.30 -6.52
C TYR A 161 4.75 19.98 -7.18
N SER A 162 3.75 19.30 -6.63
CA SER A 162 3.22 18.05 -7.19
C SER A 162 2.74 18.22 -8.62
N GLN A 163 3.08 17.24 -9.45
CA GLN A 163 2.68 17.19 -10.85
C GLN A 163 1.54 16.20 -11.06
N PRO A 164 0.82 16.28 -12.19
CA PRO A 164 0.01 15.16 -12.66
C PRO A 164 0.85 13.87 -12.71
N PHE A 165 0.23 12.72 -12.43
CA PHE A 165 0.94 11.44 -12.58
C PHE A 165 1.45 11.23 -14.01
N PRO A 166 2.54 10.47 -14.22
CA PRO A 166 3.13 10.27 -15.54
C PRO A 166 2.14 9.74 -16.59
N ALA A 167 2.19 10.30 -17.81
CA ALA A 167 1.34 9.89 -18.93
C ALA A 167 1.76 8.56 -19.58
N HIS A 168 2.93 8.03 -19.19
CA HIS A 168 3.57 6.83 -19.74
C HIS A 168 4.16 5.96 -18.62
N GLY A 169 4.66 4.78 -18.98
CA GLY A 169 5.26 3.84 -18.04
C GLY A 169 4.23 2.93 -17.35
N MET A 170 4.73 1.81 -16.82
CA MET A 170 3.94 0.85 -16.05
C MET A 170 3.54 1.33 -14.66
N PRO A 171 4.37 2.06 -13.90
CA PRO A 171 4.01 2.50 -12.54
C PRO A 171 2.67 3.22 -12.48
N ALA A 172 2.44 4.16 -13.40
CA ALA A 172 1.21 4.94 -13.46
C ALA A 172 0.07 4.27 -14.28
N LEU A 173 0.22 3.02 -14.75
CA LEU A 173 -0.75 2.38 -15.64
C LEU A 173 -2.18 2.39 -15.07
N LEU A 174 -2.35 2.06 -13.79
CA LEU A 174 -3.67 2.05 -13.16
C LEU A 174 -4.32 3.45 -13.14
N LEU A 175 -3.55 4.49 -12.82
CA LEU A 175 -4.03 5.88 -12.85
C LEU A 175 -4.35 6.34 -14.28
N ARG A 176 -3.54 5.95 -15.27
CA ARG A 176 -3.77 6.22 -16.69
C ARG A 176 -5.06 5.56 -17.18
N LEU A 177 -5.32 4.31 -16.79
CA LEU A 177 -6.58 3.62 -17.09
C LEU A 177 -7.78 4.34 -16.47
N ARG A 178 -7.66 4.80 -15.22
CA ARG A 178 -8.72 5.59 -14.55
C ARG A 178 -8.95 6.96 -15.18
N ALA A 179 -7.90 7.57 -15.73
CA ALA A 179 -8.03 8.80 -16.51
C ALA A 179 -8.76 8.58 -17.83
N LEU A 180 -8.53 7.44 -18.49
CA LEU A 180 -9.15 7.09 -19.76
C LEU A 180 -10.60 6.59 -19.61
N LEU A 181 -10.86 5.74 -18.62
CA LEU A 181 -12.12 4.99 -18.49
C LEU A 181 -12.99 5.47 -17.31
N GLY A 182 -12.50 6.43 -16.53
CA GLY A 182 -13.07 6.81 -15.24
C GLY A 182 -12.65 5.87 -14.11
N VAL A 183 -12.82 6.33 -12.86
CA VAL A 183 -12.50 5.54 -11.66
C VAL A 183 -13.53 4.44 -11.46
N ASN A 184 -13.22 3.22 -11.90
CA ASN A 184 -14.09 2.05 -11.78
C ASN A 184 -13.30 0.74 -11.82
N ALA A 185 -13.95 -0.35 -11.40
CA ALA A 185 -13.33 -1.67 -11.25
C ALA A 185 -12.69 -2.23 -12.53
N ARG A 186 -13.11 -1.79 -13.73
CA ARG A 186 -12.57 -2.31 -14.98
C ARG A 186 -11.08 -1.97 -15.13
N CYS A 187 -10.59 -0.91 -14.48
CA CYS A 187 -9.19 -0.51 -14.55
C CYS A 187 -8.27 -1.55 -13.88
N GLU A 188 -8.60 -1.98 -12.67
CA GLU A 188 -7.83 -2.99 -11.93
C GLU A 188 -7.98 -4.37 -12.59
N LEU A 189 -9.19 -4.68 -13.07
CA LEU A 189 -9.46 -5.90 -13.83
C LEU A 189 -8.58 -5.99 -15.09
N LEU A 190 -8.41 -4.88 -15.82
CA LEU A 190 -7.53 -4.84 -17.00
C LEU A 190 -6.06 -5.02 -16.63
N CYS A 191 -5.57 -4.41 -15.54
CA CYS A 191 -4.21 -4.65 -15.06
C CYS A 191 -3.96 -6.14 -14.78
N LEU A 192 -4.91 -6.81 -14.12
CA LEU A 192 -4.80 -8.23 -13.77
C LEU A 192 -4.97 -9.17 -14.98
N LEU A 193 -5.82 -8.83 -15.95
CA LEU A 193 -5.91 -9.57 -17.21
C LEU A 193 -4.64 -9.41 -18.06
N GLY A 194 -3.98 -8.25 -17.97
CA GLY A 194 -2.67 -8.05 -18.59
C GLY A 194 -1.54 -8.82 -17.90
N ALA A 195 -1.67 -9.07 -16.59
CA ALA A 195 -0.66 -9.75 -15.76
C ALA A 195 -0.67 -11.29 -15.84
N SER A 196 -1.71 -11.88 -16.42
CA SER A 196 -1.90 -13.34 -16.46
C SER A 196 -2.48 -13.79 -17.78
N ASP A 197 -2.09 -14.97 -18.28
CA ASP A 197 -2.69 -15.54 -19.50
C ASP A 197 -4.16 -15.90 -19.32
N GLU A 198 -4.53 -16.41 -18.15
CA GLU A 198 -5.92 -16.62 -17.73
C GLU A 198 -6.04 -16.40 -16.22
N ILE A 199 -7.17 -15.88 -15.75
CA ILE A 199 -7.39 -15.63 -14.33
C ILE A 199 -8.84 -15.90 -13.92
N HIS A 200 -9.02 -16.43 -12.70
CA HIS A 200 -10.35 -16.71 -12.15
C HIS A 200 -10.94 -15.45 -11.49
N PRO A 201 -12.26 -15.18 -11.62
CA PRO A 201 -12.90 -13.99 -11.03
C PRO A 201 -12.71 -13.85 -9.51
N SER A 202 -12.65 -14.96 -8.78
CA SER A 202 -12.41 -14.91 -7.32
C SER A 202 -11.01 -14.41 -6.98
N ASP A 203 -10.01 -14.77 -7.80
CA ASP A 203 -8.63 -14.32 -7.60
C ASP A 203 -8.52 -12.83 -7.89
N ILE A 204 -9.18 -12.34 -8.94
CA ILE A 204 -9.28 -10.89 -9.19
C ILE A 204 -9.94 -10.20 -8.00
N ALA A 205 -11.13 -10.63 -7.59
CA ALA A 205 -11.87 -10.00 -6.50
C ALA A 205 -11.03 -9.89 -5.21
N ARG A 206 -10.30 -10.96 -4.89
CA ARG A 206 -9.38 -11.03 -3.76
C ARG A 206 -8.24 -10.02 -3.88
N GLN A 207 -7.52 -10.00 -5.00
CA GLN A 207 -6.38 -9.08 -5.23
C GLN A 207 -6.81 -7.61 -5.32
N THR A 208 -8.02 -7.33 -5.82
CA THR A 208 -8.50 -5.95 -5.98
C THR A 208 -9.29 -5.43 -4.79
N GLY A 209 -9.64 -6.25 -3.80
CA GLY A 209 -10.54 -5.84 -2.70
C GLY A 209 -11.97 -5.50 -3.15
N TYR A 210 -12.38 -5.99 -4.31
CA TYR A 210 -13.76 -5.83 -4.79
C TYR A 210 -14.62 -7.01 -4.33
N PHE A 211 -15.93 -6.77 -4.19
CA PHE A 211 -16.85 -7.86 -3.91
C PHE A 211 -16.93 -8.81 -5.11
N PRO A 212 -17.00 -10.15 -4.90
CA PRO A 212 -17.01 -11.13 -5.99
C PRO A 212 -18.07 -10.86 -7.07
N ARG A 213 -19.26 -10.40 -6.67
CA ARG A 213 -20.35 -10.05 -7.59
C ARG A 213 -20.00 -8.88 -8.50
N THR A 214 -19.33 -7.85 -7.98
CA THR A 214 -18.88 -6.69 -8.76
C THR A 214 -17.90 -7.12 -9.83
N THR A 215 -16.92 -7.96 -9.46
CA THR A 215 -15.92 -8.48 -10.38
C THR A 215 -16.54 -9.38 -11.45
N GLN A 216 -17.41 -10.32 -11.07
CA GLN A 216 -18.07 -11.21 -12.02
C GLN A 216 -18.93 -10.45 -13.03
N ASN A 217 -19.74 -9.49 -12.57
CA ASN A 217 -20.59 -8.68 -13.44
C ASN A 217 -19.75 -7.85 -14.42
N ALA A 218 -18.71 -7.17 -13.92
CA ALA A 218 -17.83 -6.35 -14.75
C ALA A 218 -17.10 -7.19 -15.81
N LEU A 219 -16.57 -8.36 -15.45
CA LEU A 219 -15.93 -9.28 -16.39
C LEU A 219 -16.90 -9.82 -17.45
N ALA A 220 -18.12 -10.18 -17.05
CA ALA A 220 -19.15 -10.64 -17.97
C ALA A 220 -19.55 -9.55 -18.98
N GLU A 221 -19.66 -8.29 -18.53
CA GLU A 221 -19.90 -7.15 -19.42
C GLU A 221 -18.70 -6.87 -20.33
N MET A 222 -17.48 -6.87 -19.78
CA MET A 222 -16.25 -6.68 -20.55
C MET A 222 -16.07 -7.77 -21.62
N ALA A 223 -16.49 -9.00 -21.36
CA ALA A 223 -16.44 -10.08 -22.35
C ALA A 223 -17.28 -9.80 -23.60
N ARG A 224 -18.35 -8.99 -23.48
CA ARG A 224 -19.18 -8.58 -24.64
C ARG A 224 -18.45 -7.63 -25.60
N SER A 225 -17.32 -7.05 -25.18
CA SER A 225 -16.50 -6.18 -26.04
C SER A 225 -15.71 -6.92 -27.11
N GLY A 226 -15.52 -8.24 -26.96
CA GLY A 226 -14.60 -9.03 -27.79
C GLY A 226 -13.12 -8.86 -27.43
N VAL A 227 -12.77 -7.93 -26.54
CA VAL A 227 -11.38 -7.72 -26.07
C VAL A 227 -11.04 -8.65 -24.89
N VAL A 228 -12.04 -8.99 -24.08
CA VAL A 228 -11.92 -9.98 -23.01
C VAL A 228 -12.63 -11.26 -23.44
N GLU A 229 -11.98 -12.40 -23.28
CA GLU A 229 -12.56 -13.70 -23.56
C GLU A 229 -12.90 -14.43 -22.26
N MET A 230 -14.09 -15.02 -22.20
CA MET A 230 -14.49 -15.94 -21.15
C MET A 230 -14.31 -17.37 -21.67
N ARG A 231 -13.46 -18.15 -21.00
CA ARG A 231 -13.30 -19.59 -21.23
C ARG A 231 -14.07 -20.34 -20.14
N SER A 232 -14.97 -21.22 -20.56
CA SER A 232 -15.66 -22.15 -19.67
C SER A 232 -15.12 -23.56 -19.85
N GLY A 233 -14.60 -24.16 -18.78
CA GLY A 233 -14.17 -25.57 -18.75
C GLY A 233 -14.48 -26.19 -17.40
N ASN A 234 -15.02 -27.41 -17.36
CA ASN A 234 -15.31 -28.19 -16.15
C ASN A 234 -15.86 -27.39 -14.95
N ARG A 235 -16.91 -26.59 -15.18
CA ARG A 235 -17.63 -25.75 -14.18
C ARG A 235 -16.89 -24.50 -13.68
N GLU A 236 -15.69 -24.20 -14.16
CA GLU A 236 -14.97 -22.97 -13.81
C GLU A 236 -14.94 -21.98 -14.98
N LYS A 237 -15.10 -20.69 -14.65
CA LYS A 237 -14.99 -19.59 -15.60
C LYS A 237 -13.65 -18.89 -15.41
N LYS A 238 -12.83 -18.87 -16.46
CA LYS A 238 -11.61 -18.08 -16.51
C LYS A 238 -11.74 -16.99 -17.55
N TYR A 239 -11.06 -15.88 -17.31
CA TYR A 239 -11.05 -14.73 -18.20
C TYR A 239 -9.63 -14.44 -18.66
N ARG A 240 -9.50 -14.00 -19.90
CA ARG A 240 -8.22 -13.57 -20.49
C ARG A 240 -8.38 -12.38 -21.41
N LEU A 241 -7.28 -11.66 -21.60
CA LEU A 241 -7.19 -10.63 -22.61
C LEU A 241 -6.93 -11.28 -23.98
N GLN A 242 -7.68 -10.87 -25.01
CA GLN A 242 -7.37 -11.24 -26.38
C GLN A 242 -6.17 -10.42 -26.87
N ALA A 243 -5.28 -11.08 -27.63
CA ALA A 243 -4.21 -10.38 -28.33
C ALA A 243 -4.81 -9.36 -29.31
N GLY A 244 -4.17 -8.19 -29.42
CA GLY A 244 -4.56 -7.11 -30.32
C GLY A 244 -4.71 -5.78 -29.61
N LEU A 245 -5.96 -5.32 -29.45
CA LEU A 245 -6.29 -3.90 -29.21
C LEU A 245 -5.56 -3.27 -28.01
N LEU A 246 -5.40 -4.02 -26.91
CA LEU A 246 -4.85 -3.49 -25.67
C LEU A 246 -3.39 -3.89 -25.40
N ASP A 247 -2.75 -4.65 -26.29
CA ASP A 247 -1.40 -5.19 -26.04
C ASP A 247 -0.37 -4.09 -25.81
N LYS A 248 -0.38 -3.03 -26.61
CA LYS A 248 0.57 -1.91 -26.43
C LYS A 248 0.45 -1.21 -25.05
N LEU A 249 -0.71 -1.30 -24.42
CA LEU A 249 -0.98 -0.64 -23.15
C LEU A 249 -0.77 -1.58 -21.95
N LEU A 250 -1.27 -2.82 -22.06
CA LEU A 250 -1.28 -3.80 -20.97
C LEU A 250 -0.13 -4.80 -21.06
N ARG A 251 0.33 -5.14 -22.27
CA ARG A 251 1.42 -6.09 -22.50
C ARG A 251 2.49 -5.51 -23.43
N PRO A 252 3.13 -4.38 -23.04
CA PRO A 252 4.12 -3.74 -23.89
C PRO A 252 5.22 -4.74 -24.25
N GLU A 253 5.62 -4.75 -25.52
CA GLU A 253 6.65 -5.67 -26.05
C GLU A 253 6.30 -7.17 -25.88
N GLY A 254 5.02 -7.49 -25.68
CA GLY A 254 4.55 -8.86 -25.45
C GLY A 254 4.83 -9.38 -24.04
N GLN A 255 5.37 -8.56 -23.14
CA GLN A 255 5.60 -8.92 -21.74
C GLN A 255 4.31 -8.78 -20.94
N LEU A 256 4.11 -9.65 -19.95
CA LEU A 256 2.96 -9.55 -19.04
C LEU A 256 3.04 -8.26 -18.21
N THR A 257 1.89 -7.70 -17.85
CA THR A 257 1.84 -6.60 -16.88
C THR A 257 2.55 -7.02 -15.60
N ALA A 258 3.55 -6.27 -15.17
CA ALA A 258 4.23 -6.48 -13.89
C ALA A 258 3.34 -6.03 -12.71
N TRP A 259 2.28 -6.78 -12.44
CA TRP A 259 1.39 -6.56 -11.31
C TRP A 259 1.90 -7.30 -10.07
N VAL A 260 1.91 -6.61 -8.93
CA VAL A 260 2.10 -7.22 -7.62
C VAL A 260 0.79 -7.10 -6.86
N ASN A 261 0.44 -8.12 -6.09
CA ASN A 261 -0.68 -8.04 -5.17
C ASN A 261 -0.28 -7.18 -3.95
N TRP A 262 -0.29 -5.86 -4.16
CA TRP A 262 0.26 -4.87 -3.24
C TRP A 262 -0.45 -4.80 -1.90
N ALA A 263 -1.78 -4.97 -1.89
CA ALA A 263 -2.58 -4.80 -0.68
C ALA A 263 -2.14 -5.73 0.48
N PRO A 264 -2.03 -7.06 0.30
CA PRO A 264 -1.51 -7.92 1.35
C PRO A 264 -0.01 -7.70 1.60
N LEU A 265 0.81 -7.43 0.58
CA LEU A 265 2.24 -7.12 0.79
C LEU A 265 2.42 -5.93 1.74
N PHE A 266 1.71 -4.83 1.46
CA PHE A 266 1.76 -3.63 2.28
C PHE A 266 1.15 -3.84 3.66
N ARG A 267 0.13 -4.70 3.79
CA ARG A 267 -0.35 -5.07 5.13
C ARG A 267 0.71 -5.85 5.91
N ALA A 268 1.45 -6.78 5.31
CA ALA A 268 2.57 -7.45 5.96
C ALA A 268 3.68 -6.48 6.39
N LEU A 269 4.03 -5.50 5.54
CA LEU A 269 5.00 -4.47 5.89
C LEU A 269 4.52 -3.55 7.02
N GLU A 270 3.22 -3.24 7.06
CA GLU A 270 2.61 -2.49 8.16
C GLU A 270 2.66 -3.28 9.47
N ILE A 271 2.31 -4.57 9.44
CA ILE A 271 2.42 -5.48 10.59
C ILE A 271 3.85 -5.51 11.10
N LEU A 272 4.83 -5.69 10.22
CA LEU A 272 6.25 -5.65 10.55
C LEU A 272 6.61 -4.34 11.28
N TRP A 273 6.28 -3.20 10.68
CA TRP A 273 6.64 -1.90 11.25
C TRP A 273 5.99 -1.66 12.62
N LEU A 274 4.68 -1.85 12.73
CA LEU A 274 3.94 -1.71 13.98
C LEU A 274 4.44 -2.68 15.05
N GLY A 275 4.80 -3.90 14.65
CA GLY A 275 5.40 -4.90 15.51
C GLY A 275 6.71 -4.42 16.12
N LEU A 276 7.61 -3.86 15.30
CA LEU A 276 8.94 -3.40 15.72
C LEU A 276 8.91 -2.14 16.58
N ILE A 277 7.94 -1.25 16.38
CA ILE A 277 7.80 -0.02 17.20
C ILE A 277 7.01 -0.22 18.49
N ASP A 278 6.43 -1.41 18.72
CA ASP A 278 5.66 -1.70 19.92
C ASP A 278 6.57 -1.54 21.17
N PRO A 279 6.22 -0.63 22.10
CA PRO A 279 6.99 -0.43 23.33
C PRO A 279 7.14 -1.71 24.15
N LYS A 280 6.17 -2.64 24.06
CA LYS A 280 6.21 -3.92 24.78
C LYS A 280 7.30 -4.87 24.29
N ARG A 281 7.91 -4.58 23.13
CA ARG A 281 9.00 -5.39 22.56
C ARG A 281 10.38 -4.79 22.79
N GLN A 282 10.48 -3.65 23.46
CA GLN A 282 11.76 -3.04 23.81
C GLN A 282 12.37 -3.74 25.03
N ASP A 283 13.69 -3.83 25.07
CA ASP A 283 14.47 -4.34 26.20
C ASP A 283 14.12 -5.77 26.69
N LEU A 284 13.56 -6.60 25.81
CA LEU A 284 13.25 -7.99 26.11
C LEU A 284 14.50 -8.87 26.15
N GLU A 285 14.51 -9.86 27.04
CA GLU A 285 15.53 -10.91 27.03
C GLU A 285 15.53 -11.68 25.69
N PRO A 286 16.69 -12.19 25.21
CA PRO A 286 16.81 -12.75 23.86
C PRO A 286 15.79 -13.84 23.51
N LEU A 287 15.43 -14.70 24.47
CA LEU A 287 14.45 -15.76 24.25
C LEU A 287 13.03 -15.21 24.06
N LEU A 288 12.65 -14.21 24.86
CA LEU A 288 11.34 -13.57 24.80
C LEU A 288 11.22 -12.72 23.53
N LEU A 289 12.28 -12.00 23.16
CA LEU A 289 12.36 -11.28 21.89
C LEU A 289 12.17 -12.24 20.70
N ALA A 290 12.88 -13.37 20.67
CA ALA A 290 12.72 -14.36 19.60
C ALA A 290 11.29 -14.94 19.55
N SER A 291 10.63 -15.09 20.69
CA SER A 291 9.21 -15.50 20.74
C SER A 291 8.28 -14.44 20.15
N GLU A 292 8.51 -13.16 20.44
CA GLU A 292 7.72 -12.05 19.87
C GLU A 292 7.95 -11.91 18.35
N LEU A 293 9.19 -12.03 17.88
CA LEU A 293 9.50 -12.04 16.45
C LEU A 293 8.85 -13.22 15.73
N ARG A 294 8.73 -14.39 16.39
CA ARG A 294 8.00 -15.55 15.85
C ARG A 294 6.52 -15.23 15.64
N ARG A 295 5.88 -14.60 16.63
CA ARG A 295 4.48 -14.16 16.50
C ARG A 295 4.31 -13.16 15.37
N LEU A 296 5.28 -12.26 15.20
CA LEU A 296 5.28 -11.29 14.12
C LEU A 296 5.36 -11.96 12.74
N ALA A 297 6.29 -12.91 12.57
CA ALA A 297 6.40 -13.70 11.34
C ALA A 297 5.11 -14.48 11.02
N MET A 298 4.50 -15.12 12.03
CA MET A 298 3.23 -15.84 11.89
C MET A 298 2.10 -14.91 11.43
N ALA A 299 2.07 -13.66 11.92
CA ALA A 299 1.07 -12.67 11.52
C ALA A 299 1.30 -12.15 10.08
N MET A 300 2.55 -12.02 9.64
CA MET A 300 2.90 -11.56 8.29
C MET A 300 2.71 -12.66 7.22
N ARG A 301 2.98 -13.92 7.56
CA ARG A 301 3.08 -15.05 6.62
C ARG A 301 1.85 -15.22 5.72
N PRO A 302 0.59 -15.14 6.19
CA PRO A 302 -0.58 -15.27 5.32
C PRO A 302 -0.62 -14.20 4.22
N PHE A 303 -0.31 -12.96 4.58
CA PHE A 303 -0.31 -11.84 3.64
C PHE A 303 0.86 -11.89 2.65
N LEU A 304 2.05 -12.26 3.11
CA LEU A 304 3.18 -12.51 2.20
C LEU A 304 2.88 -13.67 1.25
N GLY A 305 2.25 -14.74 1.72
CA GLY A 305 1.78 -15.84 0.89
C GLY A 305 0.83 -15.38 -0.20
N GLU A 306 -0.18 -14.58 0.17
CA GLU A 306 -1.15 -14.01 -0.76
C GLU A 306 -0.53 -13.02 -1.77
N ALA A 307 0.54 -12.34 -1.36
CA ALA A 307 1.31 -11.46 -2.24
C ALA A 307 2.18 -12.21 -3.25
N GLY A 308 2.44 -13.52 -3.04
CA GLY A 308 3.43 -14.30 -3.81
C GLY A 308 4.86 -14.23 -3.25
N TRP A 309 4.99 -13.86 -1.98
CA TRP A 309 6.24 -13.59 -1.26
C TRP A 309 6.39 -14.47 0.00
N GLY A 310 5.55 -15.49 0.14
CA GLY A 310 5.53 -16.36 1.34
C GLY A 310 6.81 -17.17 1.57
N MET A 311 7.64 -17.34 0.54
CA MET A 311 8.94 -18.04 0.62
C MET A 311 10.03 -17.19 1.30
N ASP A 312 9.82 -15.88 1.44
CA ASP A 312 10.82 -14.97 2.00
C ASP A 312 10.94 -15.10 3.52
N LEU A 313 9.95 -15.71 4.19
CA LEU A 313 10.02 -16.07 5.61
C LEU A 313 10.20 -17.59 5.75
N ARG A 314 11.35 -18.04 6.25
CA ARG A 314 11.59 -19.45 6.58
C ARG A 314 10.66 -19.90 7.71
N ASP A 315 10.32 -21.19 7.72
CA ASP A 315 9.40 -21.77 8.71
C ASP A 315 9.98 -21.65 10.12
N GLU A 316 9.24 -20.98 11.00
CA GLU A 316 9.64 -20.72 12.38
C GLU A 316 9.76 -21.99 13.25
N SER A 317 9.10 -23.07 12.86
CA SER A 317 9.12 -24.36 13.57
C SER A 317 10.47 -25.08 13.43
N ALA A 318 11.23 -24.75 12.38
CA ALA A 318 12.55 -25.32 12.11
C ALA A 318 13.65 -24.77 13.03
N TYR A 319 13.40 -23.67 13.75
CA TYR A 319 14.41 -22.97 14.56
C TYR A 319 13.96 -22.83 16.02
N ARG A 320 14.78 -23.33 16.95
CA ARG A 320 14.47 -23.36 18.39
C ARG A 320 15.14 -22.23 19.16
N GLY A 321 14.47 -21.77 20.22
CA GLY A 321 15.01 -20.82 21.19
C GLY A 321 15.34 -19.45 20.60
N ALA A 322 16.37 -18.81 21.15
CA ALA A 322 16.80 -17.46 20.77
C ALA A 322 17.37 -17.36 19.35
N ALA A 323 17.77 -18.48 18.73
CA ALA A 323 18.37 -18.49 17.39
C ALA A 323 17.41 -17.98 16.30
N TYR A 324 16.09 -18.11 16.50
CA TYR A 324 15.10 -17.67 15.53
C TYR A 324 15.15 -16.16 15.25
N GLY A 325 15.57 -15.34 16.23
CA GLY A 325 15.69 -13.90 16.01
C GLY A 325 16.60 -13.57 14.82
N HIS A 326 17.71 -14.29 14.65
CA HIS A 326 18.65 -14.03 13.55
C HIS A 326 18.04 -14.39 12.20
N ILE A 327 17.34 -15.52 12.15
CA ILE A 327 16.62 -15.99 10.98
C ILE A 327 15.59 -14.95 10.55
N PHE A 328 14.83 -14.41 11.50
CA PHE A 328 13.85 -13.36 11.22
C PHE A 328 14.50 -12.10 10.63
N VAL A 329 15.62 -11.64 11.20
CA VAL A 329 16.34 -10.45 10.69
C VAL A 329 16.88 -10.68 9.28
N GLU A 330 17.47 -11.85 9.01
CA GLU A 330 17.94 -12.24 7.68
C GLU A 330 16.81 -12.29 6.65
N ASP A 331 15.70 -12.93 7.02
CA ASP A 331 14.52 -13.10 6.15
C ASP A 331 13.88 -11.75 5.81
N VAL A 332 13.72 -10.87 6.80
CA VAL A 332 13.24 -9.51 6.59
C VAL A 332 14.24 -8.70 5.77
N GLY A 333 15.55 -8.89 5.97
CA GLY A 333 16.59 -8.26 5.13
C GLY A 333 16.42 -8.63 3.66
N ALA A 334 16.30 -9.92 3.35
CA ALA A 334 16.07 -10.42 2.00
C ALA A 334 14.74 -9.92 1.39
N LEU A 335 13.68 -9.90 2.19
CA LEU A 335 12.37 -9.33 1.82
C LEU A 335 12.50 -7.86 1.40
N LEU A 336 13.20 -7.04 2.19
CA LEU A 336 13.42 -5.63 1.92
C LEU A 336 14.33 -5.40 0.71
N GLU A 337 15.35 -6.22 0.49
CA GLU A 337 16.15 -6.15 -0.73
C GLU A 337 15.33 -6.45 -1.97
N ARG A 338 14.49 -7.50 -1.94
CA ARG A 338 13.60 -7.86 -3.05
C ARG A 338 12.61 -6.75 -3.35
N LEU A 339 12.12 -6.03 -2.34
CA LEU A 339 11.23 -4.88 -2.48
C LEU A 339 11.81 -3.80 -3.41
N HIS A 340 13.13 -3.57 -3.32
CA HIS A 340 13.86 -2.55 -4.10
C HIS A 340 14.34 -3.03 -5.48
N ARG A 341 14.28 -4.34 -5.76
CA ARG A 341 14.55 -4.88 -7.10
C ARG A 341 13.27 -4.75 -7.93
N GLY A 342 13.13 -3.60 -8.60
CA GLY A 342 12.03 -3.24 -9.49
C GLY A 342 11.92 -4.12 -10.73
#